data_AF-A0A6L6YMP5-F1
#
_entry.id   AF-A0A6L6YMP5-F1
#
_cell.length_a   1.000
_cell.length_b   1.000
_cell.length_c   1.000
_cell.angle_alpha   90.00
_cell.angle_beta   90.00
_cell.angle_gamma   90.00
#
_symmetry.space_group_name_H-M   'P 1'
#
loop_
_entity.id
_entity.type
_entity.pdbx_description
1 polymer ?
#
loop_
_entity_poly.entity_id
_entity_poly.type
_entity_poly.pdbx_seq_one_letter_code
_entity_poly.pdbx_strand_id
1 'polypeptide(L)'
;MKLKLLSLVLATAALTGCATSDSSNTGSFLPIGRTQTVSIQDSSARIHLDTKVALNDIIAFSENLTNKMLASPVFKNAKNKPKIVVGKLRNTTHDENIRIQDIHDRIQETLFNSGVVRVLDGSATNFNYIMQTEITDTVQRAPDGQKMVDYSMKIKLFNVSGELVGQWSDDLSLFKSR
;
A
#
# COMPACT_ATOMS: atom_id res chain seq x y z
N MET A 1 53.13 32.79 -11.42
CA MET A 1 51.89 32.00 -11.29
C MET A 1 51.66 31.64 -9.82
N LYS A 2 50.59 32.20 -9.24
CA LYS A 2 49.78 31.75 -8.09
C LYS A 2 50.46 31.38 -6.75
N LEU A 3 50.65 32.43 -5.95
CA LEU A 3 50.27 32.62 -4.53
C LEU A 3 49.64 31.40 -3.81
N LYS A 4 50.28 30.89 -2.75
CA LYS A 4 49.62 30.11 -1.68
C LYS A 4 49.64 30.93 -0.40
N LEU A 5 48.50 31.55 -0.10
CA LEU A 5 48.21 32.22 1.16
C LEU A 5 48.06 31.15 2.25
N LEU A 6 48.89 31.23 3.28
CA LEU A 6 48.78 30.48 4.53
C LEU A 6 48.01 31.37 5.51
N SER A 7 46.71 31.10 5.68
CA SER A 7 45.91 31.74 6.73
C SER A 7 44.88 30.72 7.24
N LEU A 8 45.06 30.25 8.47
CA LEU A 8 43.91 29.81 9.26
C LEU A 8 44.04 30.42 10.66
N VAL A 9 43.17 31.39 10.88
CA VAL A 9 43.01 32.21 12.06
C VAL A 9 42.12 31.47 13.07
N LEU A 10 42.54 31.57 14.33
CA LEU A 10 41.86 31.17 15.55
C LEU A 10 40.59 32.02 15.76
N ALA A 11 39.43 31.41 16.04
CA ALA A 11 38.27 32.12 16.59
C ALA A 11 37.36 31.20 17.42
N THR A 12 37.36 31.48 18.73
CA THR A 12 36.41 31.04 19.77
C THR A 12 35.11 31.85 19.73
N ALA A 13 33.95 31.19 19.76
CA ALA A 13 32.63 31.73 20.13
C ALA A 13 31.60 30.58 20.13
N ALA A 14 30.58 30.47 20.97
CA ALA A 14 30.20 31.09 22.23
C ALA A 14 29.16 30.14 22.84
N LEU A 15 29.19 29.96 24.16
CA LEU A 15 28.14 29.34 24.94
C LEU A 15 26.91 30.26 24.90
N THR A 16 25.76 29.78 24.44
CA THR A 16 24.42 30.28 24.84
C THR A 16 23.36 29.28 24.35
N GLY A 17 22.83 28.50 25.28
CA GLY A 17 21.64 27.69 25.08
C GLY A 17 20.78 27.83 26.32
N CYS A 18 19.78 28.70 26.24
CA CYS A 18 18.83 28.96 27.32
C CYS A 18 17.98 27.73 27.61
N ALA A 19 17.74 27.52 28.91
CA ALA A 19 16.79 26.57 29.44
C ALA A 19 15.36 26.89 28.98
N THR A 20 14.61 25.85 28.62
CA THR A 20 13.19 25.74 28.99
C THR A 20 12.98 24.35 29.56
N SER A 21 12.55 24.35 30.81
CA SER A 21 12.06 23.23 31.59
C SER A 21 10.71 22.79 31.05
N ASP A 22 10.53 21.50 30.78
CA ASP A 22 9.29 20.85 31.18
C ASP A 22 9.41 19.33 31.36
N SER A 23 9.08 18.94 32.60
CA SER A 23 8.33 17.76 33.01
C SER A 23 8.76 16.34 32.57
N SER A 24 9.51 15.71 33.49
CA SER A 24 9.42 14.30 33.91
C SER A 24 9.40 13.19 32.84
N ASN A 25 10.56 12.57 32.62
CA ASN A 25 10.63 11.20 32.12
C ASN A 25 11.67 10.39 32.92
N THR A 26 11.18 9.61 33.87
CA THR A 26 11.93 8.56 34.57
C THR A 26 11.90 7.29 33.73
N GLY A 27 13.06 6.82 33.28
CA GLY A 27 13.25 5.43 32.86
C GLY A 27 13.90 5.25 31.49
N SER A 28 15.22 5.42 31.42
CA SER A 28 16.03 4.91 30.31
C SER A 28 16.56 3.51 30.66
N PHE A 29 16.14 2.49 29.91
CA PHE A 29 16.92 1.28 29.62
C PHE A 29 16.51 0.77 28.22
N LEU A 30 17.50 0.52 27.36
CA LEU A 30 17.39 0.13 25.94
C LEU A 30 16.72 -1.25 25.74
N PRO A 31 16.18 -1.58 24.54
CA PRO A 31 17.04 -2.10 23.47
C PRO A 31 16.80 -1.51 22.08
N ILE A 32 17.89 -1.48 21.30
CA ILE A 32 17.92 -1.26 19.86
C ILE A 32 17.05 -2.32 19.17
N GLY A 33 15.91 -1.89 18.64
CA GLY A 33 15.05 -2.68 17.77
C GLY A 33 14.80 -1.89 16.49
N ARG A 34 15.03 -2.50 15.34
CA ARG A 34 14.65 -1.96 14.03
C ARG A 34 13.15 -1.63 14.05
N THR A 35 12.79 -0.36 14.21
CA THR A 35 11.45 0.13 13.90
C THR A 35 11.29 0.08 12.39
N GLN A 36 10.61 -0.94 11.90
CA GLN A 36 9.96 -0.83 10.60
C GLN A 36 8.94 0.29 10.73
N THR A 37 9.18 1.41 10.06
CA THR A 37 8.20 2.47 9.88
C THR A 37 7.00 1.87 9.14
N VAL A 38 6.02 1.40 9.89
CA VAL A 38 4.68 1.14 9.36
C VAL A 38 4.04 2.51 9.26
N SER A 39 4.02 3.07 8.05
CA SER A 39 3.19 4.22 7.75
C SER A 39 1.73 3.76 7.84
N ILE A 40 1.11 3.93 9.00
CA ILE A 40 -0.35 3.95 9.09
C ILE A 40 -0.76 5.28 8.47
N GLN A 41 -1.02 5.24 7.18
CA GLN A 41 -1.64 6.36 6.49
C GLN A 41 -3.10 6.36 6.90
N ASP A 42 -3.48 7.45 7.58
CA ASP A 42 -4.80 7.75 8.12
C ASP A 42 -5.94 7.33 7.18
N SER A 43 -6.70 6.31 7.58
CA SER A 43 -7.87 5.80 6.87
C SER A 43 -9.12 6.66 7.10
N SER A 44 -9.00 7.88 7.63
CA SER A 44 -10.14 8.75 7.84
C SER A 44 -10.63 9.37 6.51
N ALA A 45 -11.72 8.80 6.00
CA ALA A 45 -12.90 9.53 5.50
C ALA A 45 -13.67 8.77 4.40
N ARG A 46 -14.29 7.63 4.75
CA ARG A 46 -15.46 7.10 4.02
C ARG A 46 -16.43 6.43 5.00
N ILE A 47 -17.12 7.24 5.80
CA ILE A 47 -18.17 6.76 6.71
C ILE A 47 -19.40 6.39 5.86
N HIS A 48 -19.59 5.10 5.59
CA HIS A 48 -20.79 4.59 4.90
C HIS A 48 -21.84 4.15 5.91
N LEU A 49 -23.04 4.73 5.83
CA LEU A 49 -24.20 4.40 6.67
C LEU A 49 -24.81 3.00 6.41
N ASP A 50 -24.27 2.24 5.46
CA ASP A 50 -24.65 0.84 5.19
C ASP A 50 -23.43 -0.10 5.36
N THR A 51 -23.68 -1.32 5.84
CA THR A 51 -22.64 -2.37 5.96
C THR A 51 -22.37 -3.11 4.66
N LYS A 52 -23.04 -2.72 3.57
CA LYS A 52 -22.75 -3.19 2.22
C LYS A 52 -21.83 -2.18 1.55
N VAL A 53 -20.70 -2.64 1.03
CA VAL A 53 -19.83 -1.76 0.26
C VAL A 53 -20.49 -1.42 -1.06
N ALA A 54 -20.54 -0.13 -1.38
CA ALA A 54 -20.90 0.28 -2.72
C ALA A 54 -19.79 -0.18 -3.68
N LEU A 55 -20.17 -0.80 -4.80
CA LEU A 55 -19.22 -1.28 -5.81
C LEU A 55 -18.17 -0.24 -6.19
N ASN A 56 -18.56 1.04 -6.28
CA ASN A 56 -17.69 2.16 -6.59
C ASN A 56 -16.52 2.32 -5.60
N ASP A 57 -16.70 1.99 -4.32
CA ASP A 57 -15.63 2.05 -3.34
C ASP A 57 -14.63 0.91 -3.52
N ILE A 58 -15.09 -0.32 -3.77
CA ILE A 58 -14.19 -1.46 -4.06
C ILE A 58 -13.41 -1.20 -5.35
N ILE A 59 -14.05 -0.59 -6.35
CA ILE A 59 -13.42 -0.19 -7.60
C ILE A 59 -12.31 0.84 -7.34
N ALA A 60 -12.61 1.94 -6.65
CA ALA A 60 -11.62 2.98 -6.32
C ALA A 60 -10.46 2.41 -5.48
N PHE A 61 -10.80 1.51 -4.56
CA PHE A 61 -9.85 0.81 -3.72
C PHE A 61 -8.91 -0.10 -4.52
N SER A 62 -9.45 -0.88 -5.48
CA SER A 62 -8.65 -1.73 -6.36
C SER A 62 -7.70 -0.92 -7.26
N GLU A 63 -8.13 0.25 -7.71
CA GLU A 63 -7.33 1.17 -8.50
C GLU A 63 -6.17 1.75 -7.67
N ASN A 64 -6.44 2.21 -6.45
CA ASN A 64 -5.42 2.71 -5.53
C ASN A 64 -4.36 1.64 -5.22
N LEU A 65 -4.79 0.42 -4.92
CA LEU A 65 -3.88 -0.69 -4.65
C LEU A 65 -3.04 -1.06 -5.88
N THR A 66 -3.63 -1.03 -7.07
CA THR A 66 -2.92 -1.26 -8.33
C THR A 66 -1.89 -0.16 -8.59
N ASN A 67 -2.23 1.11 -8.35
CA ASN A 67 -1.31 2.24 -8.48
C ASN A 67 -0.15 2.14 -7.47
N LYS A 68 -0.42 1.72 -6.23
CA LYS A 68 0.61 1.43 -5.21
C LYS A 68 1.56 0.34 -5.67
N MET A 69 1.04 -0.73 -6.29
CA MET A 69 1.87 -1.76 -6.91
C MET A 69 2.76 -1.19 -8.02
N LEU A 70 2.18 -0.47 -8.98
CA LEU A 70 2.90 0.10 -10.12
C LEU A 70 3.96 1.12 -9.71
N ALA A 71 3.77 1.78 -8.56
CA ALA A 71 4.75 2.70 -7.99
C ALA A 71 5.96 2.01 -7.34
N SER A 72 5.99 0.67 -7.26
CA SER A 72 7.08 -0.08 -6.64
C SER A 72 8.34 -0.17 -7.51
N PRO A 73 9.51 -0.43 -6.92
CA PRO A 73 10.77 -0.56 -7.66
C PRO A 73 10.74 -1.63 -8.77
N VAL A 74 9.93 -2.69 -8.59
CA VAL A 74 9.78 -3.78 -9.57
C VAL A 74 9.36 -3.25 -10.94
N PHE A 75 8.52 -2.22 -10.96
CA PHE A 75 8.02 -1.61 -12.19
C PHE A 75 8.76 -0.32 -12.55
N LYS A 76 9.06 0.55 -11.56
CA LYS A 76 9.78 1.81 -11.78
C LYS A 76 11.18 1.62 -12.37
N ASN A 77 11.89 0.58 -11.95
CA ASN A 77 13.27 0.34 -12.38
C ASN A 77 13.35 -0.65 -13.55
N ALA A 78 12.21 -1.05 -14.12
CA ALA A 78 12.17 -1.99 -15.23
C ALA A 78 12.73 -1.34 -16.50
N LYS A 79 13.75 -1.98 -17.10
CA LYS A 79 14.36 -1.50 -18.35
C LYS A 79 13.39 -1.51 -19.54
N ASN A 80 12.41 -2.41 -19.52
CA ASN A 80 11.38 -2.57 -20.54
C ASN A 80 10.03 -2.75 -19.86
N LYS A 81 8.94 -2.37 -20.54
CA LYS A 81 7.57 -2.58 -20.05
C LYS A 81 7.33 -4.07 -19.73
N PRO A 82 7.19 -4.44 -18.45
CA PRO A 82 6.99 -5.82 -18.05
C PRO A 82 5.70 -6.37 -18.63
N LYS A 83 5.73 -7.63 -19.07
CA LYS A 83 4.56 -8.35 -19.52
C LYS A 83 3.91 -9.03 -18.31
N ILE A 84 2.67 -8.71 -18.03
CA ILE A 84 1.94 -9.20 -16.85
C ILE A 84 0.70 -9.95 -17.29
N VAL A 85 0.52 -11.15 -16.74
CA VAL A 85 -0.75 -11.88 -16.81
C VAL A 85 -1.52 -11.59 -15.53
N VAL A 86 -2.78 -11.16 -15.68
CA VAL A 86 -3.68 -10.94 -14.55
C VAL A 86 -4.45 -12.23 -14.28
N GLY A 87 -4.20 -12.84 -13.13
CA GLY A 87 -4.93 -14.01 -12.68
C GLY A 87 -6.36 -13.65 -12.25
N LYS A 88 -7.21 -14.67 -12.19
CA LYS A 88 -8.58 -14.52 -11.68
C LYS A 88 -8.56 -13.98 -10.26
N LEU A 89 -9.38 -12.98 -9.99
CA LEU A 89 -9.55 -12.41 -8.65
C LEU A 89 -10.29 -13.42 -7.76
N ARG A 90 -9.73 -13.74 -6.60
CA ARG A 90 -10.34 -14.65 -5.61
C ARG A 90 -11.23 -13.89 -4.65
N ASN A 91 -12.51 -14.25 -4.57
CA ASN A 91 -13.42 -13.79 -3.53
C ASN A 91 -13.41 -14.76 -2.35
N THR A 92 -13.00 -14.28 -1.19
CA THR A 92 -13.09 -15.00 0.09
C THR A 92 -13.93 -14.19 1.10
N THR A 93 -14.74 -13.25 0.62
CA THR A 93 -15.63 -12.47 1.50
C THR A 93 -16.89 -13.26 1.86
N HIS A 94 -17.60 -12.81 2.88
CA HIS A 94 -18.93 -13.32 3.23
C HIS A 94 -20.03 -12.79 2.29
N ASP A 95 -19.74 -11.83 1.40
CA ASP A 95 -20.68 -11.29 0.43
C ASP A 95 -20.44 -11.87 -0.97
N GLU A 96 -21.29 -12.82 -1.35
CA GLU A 96 -21.27 -13.43 -2.69
C GLU A 96 -21.71 -12.47 -3.80
N ASN A 97 -22.33 -11.33 -3.46
CA ASN A 97 -22.85 -10.37 -4.44
C ASN A 97 -21.79 -9.40 -4.95
N ILE A 98 -20.55 -9.47 -4.42
CA ILE A 98 -19.46 -8.65 -4.93
C ILE A 98 -19.21 -9.00 -6.39
N ARG A 99 -19.30 -7.99 -7.26
CA ARG A 99 -19.09 -8.14 -8.70
C ARG A 99 -17.60 -8.24 -9.02
N ILE A 100 -17.05 -9.43 -8.84
CA ILE A 100 -15.62 -9.71 -9.02
C ILE A 100 -15.10 -9.39 -10.43
N GLN A 101 -15.93 -9.59 -11.45
CA GLN A 101 -15.57 -9.25 -12.83
C GLN A 101 -15.33 -7.75 -12.99
N ASP A 102 -16.22 -6.90 -12.48
CA ASP A 102 -16.07 -5.44 -12.55
C ASP A 102 -14.77 -4.95 -11.87
N ILE A 103 -14.39 -5.58 -10.75
CA ILE A 103 -13.13 -5.27 -10.04
C ILE A 103 -11.93 -5.72 -10.87
N HIS A 104 -11.98 -6.94 -11.42
CA HIS A 104 -10.93 -7.48 -12.26
C HIS A 104 -10.72 -6.62 -13.51
N ASP A 105 -11.80 -6.19 -14.16
CA ASP A 105 -11.77 -5.33 -15.34
C ASP A 105 -11.20 -3.95 -15.01
N ARG A 106 -11.59 -3.36 -13.87
CA ARG A 106 -10.97 -2.11 -13.40
C ARG A 106 -9.47 -2.27 -13.18
N ILE A 107 -9.02 -3.36 -12.57
CA ILE A 107 -7.58 -3.60 -12.37
C ILE A 107 -6.87 -3.70 -13.73
N GLN A 108 -7.42 -4.45 -14.68
CA GLN A 108 -6.84 -4.54 -16.03
C GLN A 108 -6.81 -3.18 -16.73
N GLU A 109 -7.87 -2.40 -16.63
CA GLU A 109 -7.97 -1.03 -17.15
C GLU A 109 -6.90 -0.12 -16.54
N THR A 110 -6.75 -0.12 -15.21
CA THR A 110 -5.71 0.67 -14.51
C THR A 110 -4.31 0.26 -14.96
N LEU A 111 -4.03 -1.04 -15.07
CA LEU A 111 -2.74 -1.54 -15.56
C LEU A 111 -2.48 -1.10 -16.99
N PHE A 112 -3.47 -1.24 -17.88
CA PHE A 112 -3.36 -0.86 -19.29
C PHE A 112 -3.13 0.66 -19.44
N ASN A 113 -3.94 1.47 -18.76
CA ASN A 113 -3.89 2.92 -18.82
C ASN A 113 -2.62 3.51 -18.18
N SER A 114 -1.99 2.80 -17.24
CA SER A 114 -0.72 3.23 -16.66
C SER A 114 0.39 3.40 -17.68
N GLY A 115 0.36 2.62 -18.77
CA GLY A 115 1.44 2.55 -19.75
C GLY A 115 2.76 1.97 -19.22
N VAL A 116 2.84 1.55 -17.95
CA VAL A 116 4.05 1.03 -17.30
C VAL A 116 4.26 -0.46 -17.63
N VAL A 117 3.17 -1.20 -17.83
CA VAL A 117 3.18 -2.64 -18.11
C VAL A 117 2.50 -2.95 -19.45
N ARG A 118 2.66 -4.19 -19.92
CA ARG A 118 1.86 -4.78 -21.00
C ARG A 118 0.97 -5.85 -20.39
N VAL A 119 -0.33 -5.61 -20.39
CA VAL A 119 -1.33 -6.58 -19.90
C VAL A 119 -1.54 -7.65 -20.96
N LEU A 120 -1.47 -8.90 -20.56
CA LEU A 120 -1.64 -10.06 -21.42
C LEU A 120 -2.80 -10.93 -20.94
N ASP A 121 -3.40 -11.64 -21.89
CA ASP A 121 -4.39 -12.68 -21.60
C ASP A 121 -3.76 -13.88 -20.87
N GLY A 122 -4.59 -14.63 -20.13
CA GLY A 122 -4.18 -15.83 -19.39
C GLY A 122 -3.63 -16.95 -20.27
N SER A 123 -3.92 -16.97 -21.57
CA SER A 123 -3.37 -17.93 -22.54
C SER A 123 -1.94 -17.59 -23.01
N ALA A 124 -1.40 -16.41 -22.65
CA ALA A 124 -0.09 -15.99 -23.10
C ALA A 124 1.02 -16.90 -22.54
N THR A 125 1.97 -17.29 -23.39
CA THR A 125 3.11 -18.15 -23.01
C THR A 125 4.40 -17.38 -22.74
N ASN A 126 4.43 -16.07 -23.06
CA ASN A 126 5.59 -15.21 -22.89
C ASN A 126 5.23 -13.99 -22.03
N PHE A 127 5.50 -14.10 -20.74
CA PHE A 127 5.27 -13.04 -19.76
C PHE A 127 6.41 -13.01 -18.73
N ASN A 128 6.50 -11.92 -17.97
CA ASN A 128 7.48 -11.76 -16.90
C ASN A 128 6.87 -12.12 -15.54
N TYR A 129 5.61 -11.73 -15.34
CA TYR A 129 4.96 -11.85 -14.05
C TYR A 129 3.52 -12.35 -14.16
N ILE A 130 3.07 -13.02 -13.10
CA ILE A 130 1.69 -13.39 -12.84
C ILE A 130 1.23 -12.57 -11.63
N MET A 131 0.16 -11.81 -11.80
CA MET A 131 -0.48 -11.08 -10.72
C MET A 131 -1.67 -11.87 -10.19
N GLN A 132 -1.73 -12.06 -8.88
CA GLN A 132 -2.87 -12.68 -8.21
C GLN A 132 -3.51 -11.67 -7.29
N THR A 133 -4.83 -11.56 -7.36
CA THR A 133 -5.62 -10.65 -6.53
C THR A 133 -6.61 -11.42 -5.68
N GLU A 134 -6.75 -11.01 -4.43
CA GLU A 134 -7.71 -11.58 -3.49
C GLU A 134 -8.43 -10.46 -2.74
N ILE A 135 -9.73 -10.64 -2.52
CA ILE A 135 -10.54 -9.82 -1.61
C ILE A 135 -11.11 -10.71 -0.49
N THR A 136 -11.00 -10.23 0.75
CA THR A 136 -11.47 -10.90 1.97
C THR A 136 -12.20 -9.88 2.83
N ASP A 137 -13.09 -10.30 3.70
CA ASP A 137 -13.72 -9.43 4.70
C ASP A 137 -13.63 -10.01 6.11
N THR A 138 -13.75 -9.14 7.10
CA THR A 138 -13.94 -9.50 8.50
C THR A 138 -15.15 -8.77 9.02
N VAL A 139 -16.12 -9.51 9.56
CA VAL A 139 -17.34 -8.96 10.15
C VAL A 139 -17.19 -8.96 11.65
N GLN A 140 -17.22 -7.77 12.26
CA GLN A 140 -17.23 -7.59 13.71
C GLN A 140 -18.60 -7.06 14.15
N ARG A 141 -19.14 -7.62 15.23
CA ARG A 141 -20.38 -7.17 15.84
C ARG A 141 -20.10 -6.73 17.26
N ALA A 142 -20.30 -5.46 17.55
CA ALA A 142 -20.16 -4.91 18.88
C ALA A 142 -21.35 -5.30 19.78
N PRO A 143 -21.20 -5.30 21.12
CA PRO A 143 -22.26 -5.68 22.07
C PRO A 143 -23.53 -4.82 21.98
N ASP A 144 -23.41 -3.59 21.49
CA ASP A 144 -24.50 -2.65 21.27
C ASP A 144 -25.28 -2.90 19.95
N GLY A 145 -24.88 -3.93 19.19
CA GLY A 145 -25.48 -4.31 17.93
C GLY A 145 -24.89 -3.58 16.71
N GLN A 146 -23.89 -2.71 16.88
CA GLN A 146 -23.19 -2.12 15.74
C GLN A 146 -22.42 -3.19 14.96
N LYS A 147 -22.52 -3.14 13.62
CA LYS A 147 -21.81 -4.04 12.71
C LYS A 147 -20.76 -3.24 11.98
N MET A 148 -19.51 -3.68 12.13
CA MET A 148 -18.35 -3.20 11.38
C MET A 148 -17.94 -4.29 10.39
N VAL A 149 -17.64 -3.89 9.16
CA VAL A 149 -17.12 -4.80 8.14
C VAL A 149 -15.84 -4.21 7.58
N ASP A 150 -14.74 -4.95 7.73
CA ASP A 150 -13.43 -4.58 7.22
C ASP A 150 -13.14 -5.42 5.98
N TYR A 151 -13.03 -4.78 4.82
CA TYR A 151 -12.60 -5.42 3.58
C TYR A 151 -11.11 -5.25 3.40
N SER A 152 -10.42 -6.32 3.06
CA SER A 152 -8.99 -6.31 2.75
C SER A 152 -8.79 -6.83 1.33
N MET A 153 -7.99 -6.12 0.53
CA MET A 153 -7.58 -6.59 -0.79
C MET A 153 -6.06 -6.75 -0.83
N LYS A 154 -5.62 -7.81 -1.50
CA LYS A 154 -4.20 -8.15 -1.64
C LYS A 154 -3.88 -8.41 -3.09
N ILE A 155 -2.78 -7.82 -3.55
CA ILE A 155 -2.15 -8.13 -4.82
C ILE A 155 -0.81 -8.82 -4.52
N LYS A 156 -0.59 -9.98 -5.13
CA LYS A 156 0.69 -10.70 -5.12
C LYS A 156 1.23 -10.78 -6.53
N LEU A 157 2.53 -10.57 -6.69
CA LEU A 157 3.21 -10.67 -7.97
C LEU A 157 4.25 -11.78 -7.91
N PHE A 158 4.14 -12.73 -8.83
CA PHE A 158 5.05 -13.85 -8.97
C PHE A 158 5.81 -13.74 -10.28
N ASN A 159 7.08 -14.13 -10.30
CA ASN A 159 7.80 -14.35 -11.57
C ASN A 159 7.45 -15.72 -12.17
N VAL A 160 7.95 -15.99 -13.38
CA VAL A 160 7.73 -17.27 -14.10
C VAL A 160 8.24 -18.50 -13.36
N SER A 161 9.17 -18.34 -12.42
CA SER A 161 9.70 -19.41 -11.58
C SER A 161 8.84 -19.66 -10.33
N GLY A 162 7.77 -18.88 -10.13
CA GLY A 162 6.91 -18.96 -8.94
C GLY A 162 7.44 -18.21 -7.72
N GLU A 163 8.50 -17.41 -7.85
CA GLU A 163 9.02 -16.58 -6.76
C GLU A 163 8.10 -15.37 -6.53
N LEU A 164 7.75 -15.12 -5.26
CA LEU A 164 7.02 -13.92 -4.87
C LEU A 164 7.96 -12.70 -4.92
N VAL A 165 7.77 -11.84 -5.91
CA VAL A 165 8.60 -10.64 -6.12
C VAL A 165 7.99 -9.37 -5.52
N GLY A 166 6.73 -9.43 -5.10
CA GLY A 166 6.06 -8.32 -4.44
C GLY A 166 4.68 -8.68 -3.92
N GLN A 167 4.27 -7.97 -2.87
CA GLN A 167 2.93 -8.04 -2.30
C GLN A 167 2.50 -6.66 -1.83
N TRP A 168 1.26 -6.30 -2.14
CA TRP A 168 0.63 -5.07 -1.68
C TRP A 168 -0.73 -5.41 -1.10
N SER A 169 -1.08 -4.71 -0.04
CA SER A 169 -2.41 -4.77 0.55
C SER A 169 -2.88 -3.38 0.91
N ASP A 170 -4.19 -3.28 1.03
CA ASP A 170 -4.91 -2.13 1.56
C ASP A 170 -6.19 -2.62 2.23
N ASP A 171 -6.80 -1.79 3.07
CA ASP A 171 -8.00 -2.11 3.84
C ASP A 171 -9.07 -1.01 3.72
N LEU A 172 -10.35 -1.39 3.72
CA LEU A 172 -11.51 -0.51 3.69
C LEU A 172 -12.49 -0.92 4.80
N SER A 173 -12.58 -0.09 5.84
CA SER A 173 -13.50 -0.29 6.96
C SER A 173 -14.82 0.45 6.75
N LEU A 174 -15.93 -0.28 6.88
CA LEU A 174 -17.28 0.29 6.87
C LEU A 174 -17.94 0.21 8.24
N PHE A 175 -18.54 1.32 8.65
CA PHE A 175 -19.21 1.48 9.95
C PHE A 175 -20.68 1.81 9.76
N LYS A 176 -21.57 0.90 10.12
CA LYS A 176 -23.00 1.25 10.24
C LYS A 176 -23.28 1.81 11.63
N SER A 177 -23.36 3.14 11.73
CA SER A 177 -24.03 3.79 12.85
C SER A 177 -25.54 3.54 12.76
N ARG A 178 -26.17 3.33 13.91
CA ARG A 178 -27.63 3.25 14.03
C ARG A 178 -28.30 4.57 13.61
#